data_AF-A0A8S1C4A1-F1
#
_entry.id   AF-A0A8S1C4A1-F1
#
_cell.length_a   1.000
_cell.length_b   1.000
_cell.length_c   1.000
_cell.angle_alpha   90.00
_cell.angle_beta   90.00
_cell.angle_gamma   90.00
#
_symmetry.space_group_name_H-M   'P 1'
#
loop_
_entity.id
_entity.type
_entity.pdbx_description
1 polymer ?
#
loop_
_entity_poly.entity_id
_entity_poly.type
_entity_poly.pdbx_seq_one_letter_code
_entity_poly.pdbx_strand_id
1 'polypeptide(L)'
;MSQVGDGLNTPMQLSWRKLQLSRAKLKASSKTSALLSGFAMVAMVEVQLNKSTESKVPEAMLVAFAVCTTLLVAVHMMALMISTCILPNVEAVCNVHNANLVHESPHERLHWYIEVAWGFSTLLGLLLFLIEIAILCWVKFYDYSEMAAWSACIVLIPVVFLFMIFALHFYRSLVTHKYEVTASGIRELEALKQRMDEEDIETNRTNNGNYNVQVV
;
A
#
# COMPACT_ATOMS: atom_id res chain seq x y z
N MET A 1 42.67 -27.46 6.46
CA MET A 1 42.32 -26.98 5.11
C MET A 1 41.02 -26.21 5.22
N SER A 2 41.14 -24.88 5.23
CA SER A 2 40.05 -23.91 5.22
C SER A 2 39.53 -23.75 3.80
N GLN A 3 38.29 -24.18 3.54
CA GLN A 3 37.50 -23.70 2.41
C GLN A 3 36.19 -23.13 2.96
N VAL A 4 36.35 -21.94 3.55
CA VAL A 4 35.28 -20.98 3.81
C VAL A 4 35.56 -19.83 2.85
N GLY A 5 34.68 -19.60 1.88
CA GLY A 5 34.76 -18.47 0.97
C GLY A 5 34.84 -18.86 -0.50
N ASP A 6 33.67 -19.11 -1.12
CA ASP A 6 33.29 -18.47 -2.38
C ASP A 6 31.92 -18.96 -2.83
N GLY A 7 30.94 -18.05 -2.87
CA GLY A 7 29.56 -18.35 -3.26
C GLY A 7 28.48 -17.40 -2.73
N LEU A 8 28.88 -16.24 -2.18
CA LEU A 8 27.99 -15.33 -1.44
C LEU A 8 27.05 -14.45 -2.28
N ASN A 9 27.00 -14.60 -3.61
CA ASN A 9 26.25 -13.70 -4.50
C ASN A 9 25.55 -14.42 -5.66
N THR A 10 24.84 -15.53 -5.43
CA THR A 10 23.93 -16.04 -6.47
C THR A 10 22.63 -15.23 -6.44
N PRO A 11 22.15 -14.69 -7.57
CA PRO A 11 20.93 -13.88 -7.63
C PRO A 11 19.71 -14.59 -7.00
N MET A 12 19.68 -15.93 -7.11
CA MET A 12 18.68 -16.79 -6.47
C MET A 12 18.60 -16.63 -4.93
N GLN A 13 19.73 -16.50 -4.22
CA GLN A 13 19.75 -16.33 -2.77
C GLN A 13 19.21 -14.95 -2.35
N LEU A 14 19.48 -13.91 -3.15
CA LEU A 14 18.96 -12.57 -2.92
C LEU A 14 17.44 -12.52 -3.13
N SER A 15 16.94 -13.13 -4.21
CA SER A 15 15.50 -13.24 -4.48
C SER A 15 14.78 -13.99 -3.37
N TRP A 16 15.36 -15.08 -2.87
CA TRP A 16 14.83 -15.82 -1.72
C TRP A 16 14.75 -14.97 -0.44
N ARG A 17 15.82 -14.24 -0.10
CA ARG A 17 15.84 -13.36 1.07
C ARG A 17 14.83 -12.22 0.94
N LYS A 18 14.71 -11.60 -0.23
CA LYS A 18 13.70 -10.56 -0.52
C LYS A 18 12.28 -11.11 -0.33
N LEU A 19 12.01 -12.31 -0.82
CA LEU A 19 10.71 -12.97 -0.68
C LEU A 19 10.35 -13.25 0.79
N GLN A 20 11.28 -13.83 1.55
CA GLN A 20 11.09 -14.07 2.99
C GLN A 20 10.86 -12.76 3.76
N LEU A 21 11.58 -11.70 3.41
CA LEU A 21 11.40 -10.38 4.00
C LEU A 21 10.03 -9.79 3.68
N SER A 22 9.54 -9.91 2.44
CA SER A 22 8.18 -9.49 2.06
C SER A 22 7.11 -10.27 2.83
N ARG A 23 7.25 -11.60 2.94
CA ARG A 23 6.36 -12.44 3.77
C ARG A 23 6.32 -11.98 5.22
N ALA A 24 7.48 -11.69 5.82
CA ALA A 24 7.57 -11.23 7.21
C ALA A 24 6.95 -9.84 7.39
N LYS A 25 7.23 -8.90 6.47
CA LYS A 25 6.64 -7.56 6.43
C LYS A 25 5.11 -7.61 6.41
N LEU A 26 4.50 -8.40 5.52
CA LEU A 26 3.05 -8.50 5.39
C LEU A 26 2.39 -9.02 6.67
N LYS A 27 2.98 -10.04 7.29
CA LYS A 27 2.47 -10.58 8.57
C LYS A 27 2.59 -9.58 9.71
N ALA A 28 3.71 -8.85 9.79
CA ALA A 28 3.90 -7.80 10.78
C ALA A 28 2.93 -6.64 10.56
N SER A 29 2.77 -6.20 9.31
CA SER A 29 1.83 -5.14 8.90
C SER A 29 0.40 -5.47 9.26
N SER A 30 0.00 -6.72 9.06
CA SER A 30 -1.36 -7.17 9.37
C SER A 30 -1.66 -7.07 10.86
N LYS A 31 -0.76 -7.59 11.70
CA LYS A 31 -0.90 -7.55 13.16
C LYS A 31 -0.88 -6.11 13.69
N THR A 32 0.07 -5.30 13.24
CA THR A 32 0.22 -3.90 13.69
C THR A 32 -0.98 -3.05 13.28
N SER A 33 -1.46 -3.16 12.04
CA SER A 33 -2.63 -2.40 11.57
C SER A 33 -3.91 -2.79 12.32
N ALA A 34 -4.11 -4.08 12.63
CA ALA A 34 -5.25 -4.51 13.42
C ALA A 34 -5.21 -3.96 14.86
N LEU A 35 -4.03 -3.98 15.50
CA LEU A 35 -3.85 -3.46 16.86
C LEU A 35 -4.03 -1.94 16.92
N LEU A 36 -3.39 -1.18 16.02
CA LEU A 36 -3.46 0.28 16.02
C LEU A 36 -4.89 0.79 15.76
N SER A 37 -5.57 0.22 14.77
CA SER A 37 -6.99 0.55 14.51
C SER A 37 -7.89 0.17 15.68
N GLY A 38 -7.65 -0.98 16.31
CA GLY A 38 -8.40 -1.42 17.49
C GLY A 38 -8.21 -0.46 18.66
N PHE A 39 -6.97 -0.07 18.98
CA PHE A 39 -6.70 0.87 20.06
C PHE A 39 -7.26 2.27 19.79
N ALA A 40 -7.17 2.78 18.56
CA ALA A 40 -7.76 4.06 18.20
C ALA A 40 -9.29 4.03 18.34
N MET A 41 -9.93 2.94 17.88
CA MET A 41 -11.38 2.75 18.01
C MET A 41 -11.83 2.65 19.47
N VAL A 42 -11.09 1.92 20.31
CA VAL A 42 -11.37 1.84 21.77
C VAL A 42 -11.20 3.22 22.42
N ALA A 43 -10.12 3.94 22.12
CA ALA A 43 -9.89 5.27 22.66
C ALA A 43 -11.01 6.25 22.26
N MET A 44 -11.53 6.16 21.04
CA MET A 44 -12.66 6.95 20.57
C MET A 44 -13.95 6.68 21.35
N VAL A 45 -14.27 5.43 21.69
CA VAL A 45 -15.50 5.14 22.45
C VAL A 45 -15.35 5.41 23.94
N GLU A 46 -14.12 5.37 24.46
CA GLU A 46 -13.80 5.64 25.86
C GLU A 46 -13.67 7.15 26.17
N VAL A 47 -13.58 8.02 25.15
CA VAL A 47 -13.46 9.47 25.38
C VAL A 47 -14.81 10.03 25.86
N GLN A 48 -14.89 10.29 27.17
CA GLN A 48 -16.06 10.92 27.78
C GLN A 48 -15.99 12.43 27.57
N LEU A 49 -16.77 12.94 26.63
CA LEU A 49 -16.95 14.37 26.43
C LEU A 49 -18.09 14.86 27.32
N ASN A 50 -17.75 15.57 28.39
CA ASN A 50 -18.76 16.14 29.28
C ASN A 50 -19.54 17.21 28.51
N LYS A 51 -20.77 16.88 28.11
CA LYS A 51 -21.73 17.78 27.48
C LYS A 51 -22.41 18.69 28.52
N SER A 52 -21.66 19.13 29.52
CA SER A 52 -22.09 20.17 30.44
C SER A 52 -21.84 21.51 29.78
N THR A 53 -22.73 22.47 30.02
CA THR A 53 -22.85 23.83 29.46
C THR A 53 -21.59 24.72 29.57
N GLU A 54 -20.43 24.15 29.92
CA GLU A 54 -19.13 24.78 30.14
C GLU A 54 -17.96 24.16 29.36
N SER A 55 -18.12 23.05 28.62
CA SER A 55 -17.00 22.54 27.81
C SER A 55 -16.74 23.50 26.65
N LYS A 56 -15.55 24.11 26.64
CA LYS A 56 -15.15 25.13 25.65
C LYS A 56 -14.58 24.50 24.38
N VAL A 57 -14.62 23.17 24.24
CA VAL A 57 -14.03 22.46 23.11
C VAL A 57 -14.77 22.85 21.81
N PRO A 58 -14.07 23.39 20.81
CA PRO A 58 -14.71 23.81 19.58
C PRO A 58 -15.20 22.61 18.76
N GLU A 59 -16.40 22.71 18.17
CA GLU A 59 -16.99 21.64 17.34
C GLU A 59 -16.06 21.20 16.21
N ALA A 60 -15.31 22.14 15.62
CA ALA A 60 -14.33 21.85 14.57
C ALA A 60 -13.30 20.80 14.98
N MET A 61 -12.94 20.72 16.27
CA MET A 61 -11.96 19.76 16.77
C MET A 61 -12.56 18.36 16.95
N LEU A 62 -13.84 18.29 17.34
CA LEU A 62 -14.59 17.03 17.38
C LEU A 62 -14.79 16.46 15.97
N VAL A 63 -15.07 17.34 15.00
CA VAL A 63 -15.13 16.96 13.58
C VAL A 63 -13.77 16.47 13.09
N ALA A 64 -12.68 17.20 13.41
CA ALA A 64 -11.33 16.78 13.05
C ALA A 64 -10.96 15.42 13.67
N PHE A 65 -11.32 15.19 14.93
CA PHE A 65 -11.17 13.90 15.59
C PHE A 65 -11.92 12.79 14.85
N ALA A 66 -13.23 12.95 14.62
CA ALA A 66 -14.04 11.94 13.93
C ALA A 66 -13.53 11.61 12.51
N VAL A 67 -13.13 12.63 11.75
CA VAL A 67 -12.55 12.45 10.41
C VAL A 67 -11.20 11.74 10.49
N CYS A 68 -10.33 12.15 11.43
CA CYS A 68 -9.02 11.55 11.63
C CYS A 68 -9.13 10.05 11.97
N THR A 69 -9.95 9.67 12.95
CA THR A 69 -10.17 8.26 13.31
C THR A 69 -10.72 7.46 12.15
N THR A 70 -11.68 8.02 11.41
CA THR A 70 -12.29 7.33 10.26
C THR A 70 -11.25 7.09 9.16
N LEU A 71 -10.44 8.09 8.84
CA LEU A 71 -9.34 7.96 7.87
C LEU A 71 -8.27 6.97 8.35
N LEU A 72 -7.92 7.00 9.63
CA LEU A 72 -6.97 6.09 10.25
C LEU A 72 -7.41 4.65 10.05
N VAL A 73 -8.65 4.33 10.43
CA VAL A 73 -9.21 2.98 10.28
C VAL A 73 -9.27 2.59 8.81
N ALA A 74 -9.76 3.48 7.93
CA ALA A 74 -9.87 3.22 6.50
C ALA A 74 -8.51 2.90 5.85
N VAL A 75 -7.48 3.68 6.15
CA VAL A 75 -6.13 3.51 5.61
C VAL A 75 -5.47 2.22 6.13
N HIS A 76 -5.66 1.88 7.40
CA HIS A 76 -5.20 0.60 7.92
C HIS A 76 -5.94 -0.59 7.31
N MET A 77 -7.26 -0.49 7.07
CA MET A 77 -8.00 -1.50 6.34
C MET A 77 -7.51 -1.63 4.89
N MET A 78 -7.12 -0.53 4.25
CA MET A 78 -6.49 -0.57 2.92
C MET A 78 -5.15 -1.33 2.96
N ALA A 79 -4.31 -1.09 3.96
CA ALA A 79 -3.05 -1.84 4.13
C ALA A 79 -3.29 -3.34 4.37
N LEU A 80 -4.34 -3.70 5.11
CA LEU A 80 -4.75 -5.10 5.30
C LEU A 80 -5.25 -5.74 4.01
N MET A 81 -6.12 -5.06 3.27
CA MET A 81 -6.63 -5.55 1.99
C MET A 81 -5.47 -5.82 1.03
N ILE A 82 -4.54 -4.87 0.91
CA ILE A 82 -3.36 -5.04 0.06
C ILE A 82 -2.50 -6.22 0.56
N SER A 83 -2.33 -6.39 1.87
CA SER A 83 -1.58 -7.53 2.43
C SER A 83 -2.25 -8.87 2.12
N THR A 84 -3.58 -8.96 2.20
CA THR A 84 -4.38 -10.14 1.85
C THR A 84 -4.25 -10.48 0.37
N CYS A 85 -4.17 -9.48 -0.51
CA CYS A 85 -4.01 -9.70 -1.94
C CYS A 85 -2.59 -10.12 -2.34
N ILE A 86 -1.55 -9.64 -1.65
CA ILE A 86 -0.15 -9.97 -1.96
C ILE A 86 0.25 -11.34 -1.39
N LEU A 87 -0.25 -11.69 -0.21
CA LEU A 87 0.24 -12.84 0.55
C LEU A 87 0.16 -14.16 -0.24
N PRO A 88 -0.97 -14.56 -0.87
CA PRO A 88 -1.05 -15.83 -1.60
C PRO A 88 -0.01 -15.95 -2.71
N ASN A 89 0.26 -14.85 -3.42
CA ASN A 89 1.27 -14.83 -4.47
C ASN A 89 2.69 -15.00 -3.91
N VAL A 90 3.01 -14.32 -2.80
CA VAL A 90 4.30 -14.46 -2.11
C VAL A 90 4.48 -15.88 -1.56
N GLU A 91 3.41 -16.51 -1.05
CA GLU A 91 3.45 -17.89 -0.58
C GLU A 91 3.62 -18.90 -1.73
N ALA A 92 2.93 -18.70 -2.85
CA ALA A 92 3.05 -19.55 -4.03
C ALA A 92 4.48 -19.54 -4.61
N VAL A 93 5.09 -18.37 -4.77
CA VAL A 93 6.49 -18.24 -5.25
C VAL A 93 7.48 -18.89 -4.28
N CYS A 94 7.19 -18.85 -2.98
CA CYS A 94 8.04 -19.49 -1.97
C CYS A 94 7.96 -21.03 -2.02
N ASN A 95 6.83 -21.58 -2.49
CA ASN A 95 6.56 -23.01 -2.56
C ASN A 95 7.11 -23.68 -3.84
N VAL A 96 7.21 -22.94 -4.94
CA VAL A 96 7.62 -23.45 -6.28
C VAL A 96 9.16 -23.53 -6.46
N HIS A 97 9.92 -23.57 -5.37
CA HIS A 97 11.40 -23.48 -5.32
C HIS A 97 12.18 -24.68 -5.93
N ASN A 98 11.62 -25.43 -6.90
CA ASN A 98 12.27 -26.56 -7.58
C ASN A 98 12.20 -26.54 -9.12
N ALA A 99 11.59 -25.54 -9.76
CA ALA A 99 11.58 -25.43 -11.22
C ALA A 99 12.12 -24.06 -11.65
N ASN A 100 13.43 -24.02 -11.89
CA ASN A 100 14.03 -23.03 -12.79
C ASN A 100 13.23 -23.06 -14.11
N LEU A 101 12.57 -21.95 -14.47
CA LEU A 101 12.00 -21.61 -15.81
C LEU A 101 10.62 -20.93 -15.72
N VAL A 102 10.42 -19.94 -14.85
CA VAL A 102 9.34 -18.97 -15.10
C VAL A 102 9.98 -17.62 -15.36
N HIS A 103 10.35 -17.48 -16.63
CA HIS A 103 10.54 -16.25 -17.40
C HIS A 103 10.02 -15.00 -16.67
N GLU A 104 10.90 -14.01 -16.47
CA GLU A 104 10.51 -12.66 -16.06
C GLU A 104 9.36 -12.19 -16.94
N SER A 105 8.20 -12.06 -16.33
CA SER A 105 7.00 -11.50 -16.92
C SER A 105 6.82 -10.09 -16.34
N PRO A 106 6.07 -9.19 -17.00
CA PRO A 106 5.78 -7.82 -16.55
C PRO A 106 5.18 -7.68 -15.13
N HIS A 107 4.95 -8.80 -14.45
CA HIS A 107 4.49 -8.98 -13.09
C HIS A 107 5.36 -8.28 -12.02
N GLU A 108 6.68 -8.16 -12.21
CA GLU A 108 7.55 -7.55 -11.19
C GLU A 108 7.29 -6.05 -11.00
N ARG A 109 6.98 -5.33 -12.10
CA ARG A 109 6.62 -3.90 -12.03
C ARG A 109 5.29 -3.68 -11.33
N LEU A 110 4.32 -4.58 -11.56
CA LEU A 110 3.02 -4.56 -10.88
C LEU A 110 3.18 -4.84 -9.38
N HIS A 111 4.01 -5.82 -9.01
CA HIS A 111 4.30 -6.14 -7.62
C HIS A 111 5.02 -5.02 -6.89
N TRP A 112 5.99 -4.37 -7.53
CA TRP A 112 6.64 -3.20 -6.97
C TRP A 112 5.64 -2.08 -6.68
N TYR A 113 4.72 -1.79 -7.61
CA TYR A 113 3.66 -0.81 -7.38
C TYR A 113 2.77 -1.17 -6.18
N ILE A 114 2.36 -2.44 -6.10
CA ILE A 114 1.55 -2.94 -4.99
C ILE A 114 2.32 -2.86 -3.65
N GLU A 115 3.62 -3.16 -3.64
CA GLU A 115 4.47 -3.02 -2.44
C GLU A 115 4.65 -1.55 -2.02
N VAL A 116 4.85 -0.64 -2.98
CA VAL A 116 4.93 0.81 -2.68
C VAL A 116 3.58 1.33 -2.15
N ALA A 117 2.46 0.87 -2.72
CA ALA A 117 1.12 1.25 -2.27
C ALA A 117 0.84 0.74 -0.85
N TRP A 118 1.20 -0.52 -0.58
CA TRP A 118 1.15 -1.10 0.76
C TRP A 118 1.99 -0.30 1.77
N GLY A 119 3.23 0.04 1.40
CA GLY A 119 4.14 0.82 2.24
C GLY A 119 3.58 2.22 2.52
N PHE A 120 3.03 2.88 1.50
CA PHE A 120 2.39 4.19 1.65
C PHE A 120 1.17 4.13 2.57
N SER A 121 0.27 3.15 2.41
CA SER A 121 -0.90 3.00 3.30
C SER A 121 -0.48 2.72 4.74
N THR A 122 0.54 1.90 4.96
CA THR A 122 1.06 1.62 6.31
C THR A 122 1.65 2.88 6.93
N LEU A 123 2.41 3.64 6.16
CA LEU A 123 3.04 4.89 6.61
C LEU A 123 1.99 5.98 6.91
N LEU A 124 1.00 6.13 6.04
CA LEU A 124 -0.11 7.08 6.23
C LEU A 124 -0.95 6.71 7.45
N GLY A 125 -1.17 5.41 7.71
CA GLY A 125 -1.84 4.93 8.93
C GLY A 125 -1.08 5.30 10.20
N LEU A 126 0.25 5.11 10.22
CA LEU A 126 1.09 5.51 11.34
C LEU A 126 1.09 7.04 11.58
N LEU A 127 1.11 7.82 10.51
CA LEU A 127 1.01 9.28 10.57
C LEU A 127 -0.35 9.71 11.15
N LEU A 128 -1.44 9.13 10.66
CA LEU A 128 -2.79 9.41 11.17
C LEU A 128 -2.94 8.98 12.63
N PHE A 129 -2.33 7.86 13.04
CA PHE A 129 -2.30 7.43 14.45
C PHE A 129 -1.58 8.43 15.36
N LEU A 130 -0.51 9.07 14.86
CA LEU A 130 0.18 10.10 15.62
C LEU A 130 -0.64 11.39 15.74
N ILE A 131 -1.32 11.79 14.67
CA ILE A 131 -2.25 12.92 14.66
C ILE A 131 -3.44 12.64 15.60
N GLU A 132 -3.96 11.42 15.57
CA GLU A 132 -5.05 10.97 16.45
C GLU A 132 -4.68 11.14 17.93
N ILE A 133 -3.48 10.71 18.32
CA ILE A 133 -2.99 10.90 19.70
C ILE A 133 -2.86 12.39 20.03
N ALA A 134 -2.38 13.22 19.09
CA ALA A 134 -2.28 14.66 19.31
C ALA A 134 -3.66 15.29 19.55
N ILE A 135 -4.65 14.95 18.72
CA ILE A 135 -6.03 15.41 18.86
C ILE A 135 -6.63 14.90 20.18
N LEU A 136 -6.44 13.63 20.53
CA LEU A 136 -6.92 13.06 21.78
C LEU A 136 -6.35 13.77 23.01
N CYS A 137 -5.03 14.01 23.05
CA CYS A 137 -4.41 14.78 24.13
C CYS A 137 -5.01 16.19 24.20
N TRP A 138 -5.22 16.83 23.06
CA TRP A 138 -5.82 18.14 23.02
C TRP A 138 -7.25 18.15 23.54
N VAL A 139 -8.11 17.26 23.04
CA VAL A 139 -9.52 17.08 23.49
C VAL A 139 -9.56 16.84 24.99
N LYS A 140 -8.73 15.92 25.49
CA LYS A 140 -8.76 15.47 26.87
C LYS A 140 -8.26 16.52 27.86
N PHE A 141 -7.24 17.30 27.51
CA PHE A 141 -6.65 18.31 28.38
C PHE A 141 -7.19 19.73 28.15
N TYR A 142 -8.10 19.91 27.18
CA TYR A 142 -8.64 21.22 26.80
C TYR A 142 -9.17 22.01 27.99
N ASP A 143 -10.02 21.40 28.81
CA ASP A 143 -10.64 22.06 29.96
C ASP A 143 -9.77 22.00 31.25
N TYR A 144 -8.66 21.26 31.24
CA TYR A 144 -7.78 21.09 32.42
C TYR A 144 -6.52 21.96 32.38
N SER A 145 -5.79 21.94 31.26
CA SER A 145 -4.54 22.68 31.11
C SER A 145 -4.18 22.79 29.64
N GLU A 146 -4.37 24.00 29.09
CA GLU A 146 -3.93 24.33 27.73
C GLU A 146 -2.42 24.11 27.56
N MET A 147 -1.62 24.38 28.60
CA MET A 147 -0.17 24.17 28.57
C MET A 147 0.19 22.70 28.36
N ALA A 148 -0.56 21.77 28.97
CA ALA A 148 -0.34 20.34 28.80
C ALA A 148 -0.68 19.88 27.38
N ALA A 149 -1.80 20.37 26.83
CA ALA A 149 -2.22 20.08 25.45
C ALA A 149 -1.18 20.59 24.42
N TRP A 150 -0.75 21.85 24.55
CA TRP A 150 0.28 22.44 23.69
C TRP A 150 1.62 21.71 23.81
N SER A 151 2.03 21.34 25.02
CA SER A 151 3.28 20.61 25.23
C SER A 151 3.27 19.25 24.53
N ALA A 152 2.15 18.51 24.63
CA ALA A 152 1.99 17.24 23.93
C ALA A 152 2.08 17.40 22.40
N CYS A 153 1.41 18.41 21.84
CA CYS A 153 1.47 18.69 20.40
C CYS A 153 2.89 19.06 19.95
N ILE A 154 3.58 19.95 20.66
CA ILE A 154 4.93 20.43 20.28
C ILE A 154 5.93 19.27 20.22
N VAL A 155 5.88 18.34 21.18
CA VAL A 155 6.77 17.18 21.22
C VAL A 155 6.53 16.23 20.03
N LEU A 156 5.31 16.18 19.49
CA LEU A 156 4.96 15.32 18.35
C LEU A 156 5.35 15.91 16.99
N ILE A 157 5.49 17.24 16.86
CA ILE A 157 5.84 17.93 15.60
C ILE A 157 7.04 17.32 14.87
N PRO A 158 8.22 17.12 15.50
CA PRO A 158 9.39 16.59 14.77
C PRO A 158 9.15 15.20 14.20
N VAL A 159 8.40 14.36 14.93
CA VAL A 159 8.06 13.01 14.48
C VAL A 159 7.09 13.09 13.30
N VAL A 160 6.03 13.88 13.41
CA VAL A 160 5.07 14.13 12.30
C VAL A 160 5.80 14.61 11.05
N PHE A 161 6.74 15.53 11.19
CA PHE A 161 7.51 16.07 10.06
C PHE A 161 8.34 14.99 9.34
N LEU A 162 9.00 14.10 10.10
CA LEU A 162 9.73 12.97 9.53
C LEU A 162 8.79 12.05 8.75
N PHE A 163 7.66 11.67 9.34
CA PHE A 163 6.65 10.86 8.66
C PHE A 163 6.10 11.54 7.40
N MET A 164 5.96 12.87 7.41
CA MET A 164 5.52 13.65 6.25
C MET A 164 6.51 13.58 5.08
N ILE A 165 7.81 13.70 5.36
CA ILE A 165 8.85 13.57 4.34
C ILE A 165 8.79 12.19 3.68
N PHE A 166 8.70 11.14 4.48
CA PHE A 166 8.54 9.79 3.95
C PHE A 166 7.23 9.66 3.16
N ALA A 167 6.12 10.19 3.65
CA ALA A 167 4.83 10.12 2.98
C ALA A 167 4.88 10.78 1.59
N LEU A 168 5.51 11.95 1.48
CA LEU A 168 5.73 12.64 0.22
C LEU A 168 6.65 11.86 -0.73
N HIS A 169 7.70 11.22 -0.21
CA HIS A 169 8.60 10.37 -0.99
C HIS A 169 7.86 9.15 -1.57
N PHE A 170 7.06 8.46 -0.76
CA PHE A 170 6.24 7.33 -1.21
C PHE A 170 5.13 7.77 -2.16
N TYR A 171 4.49 8.92 -1.91
CA TYR A 171 3.49 9.50 -2.81
C TYR A 171 4.07 9.80 -4.19
N ARG A 172 5.24 10.45 -4.25
CA ARG A 172 5.92 10.69 -5.54
C ARG A 172 6.29 9.40 -6.23
N SER A 173 6.82 8.42 -5.49
CA SER A 173 7.12 7.09 -6.03
C SER A 173 5.89 6.41 -6.64
N LEU A 174 4.71 6.57 -6.02
CA LEU A 174 3.45 6.07 -6.57
C LEU A 174 3.03 6.83 -7.83
N VAL A 175 3.04 8.15 -7.79
CA VAL A 175 2.55 8.99 -8.90
C VAL A 175 3.44 8.89 -10.13
N THR A 176 4.77 9.00 -9.98
CA THR A 176 5.71 8.90 -11.11
C THR A 176 5.57 7.56 -11.83
N HIS A 177 5.36 6.48 -11.08
CA HIS A 177 5.24 5.14 -11.66
C HIS A 177 3.83 4.83 -12.20
N LYS A 178 2.78 5.52 -11.71
CA LYS A 178 1.42 5.48 -12.30
C LYS A 178 1.44 5.96 -13.75
N TYR A 179 2.14 7.07 -14.02
CA TYR A 179 2.28 7.59 -15.39
C TYR A 179 2.95 6.58 -16.32
N GLU A 180 4.01 5.92 -15.84
CA GLU A 180 4.75 4.95 -16.65
C GLU A 180 3.92 3.69 -16.91
N VAL A 181 3.25 3.14 -15.90
CA VAL A 181 2.45 1.91 -16.04
C VAL A 181 1.20 2.13 -16.89
N THR A 182 0.51 3.27 -16.73
CA THR A 182 -0.66 3.57 -17.57
C THR A 182 -0.26 3.79 -19.03
N ALA A 183 0.87 4.45 -19.29
CA ALA A 183 1.37 4.62 -20.66
C ALA A 183 1.82 3.29 -21.30
N SER A 184 2.50 2.42 -20.53
CA SER A 184 2.88 1.08 -21.00
C SER A 184 1.66 0.18 -21.25
N GLY A 185 0.66 0.21 -20.36
CA GLY A 185 -0.56 -0.58 -20.50
C GLY A 185 -1.38 -0.19 -21.73
N ILE A 186 -1.43 1.11 -22.07
CA ILE A 186 -2.09 1.59 -23.30
C ILE A 186 -1.34 1.07 -24.54
N ARG A 187 0.00 1.12 -24.56
CA ARG A 187 0.81 0.59 -25.67
C ARG A 187 0.67 -0.92 -25.85
N GLU A 188 0.57 -1.68 -24.76
CA GLU A 188 0.35 -3.13 -24.83
C GLU A 188 -1.05 -3.47 -25.37
N LEU A 189 -2.08 -2.72 -24.94
CA LEU A 189 -3.43 -2.87 -25.49
C LEU A 189 -3.50 -2.53 -26.98
N GLU A 190 -2.83 -1.45 -27.41
CA GLU A 190 -2.76 -1.08 -28.83
C GLU A 190 -2.04 -2.16 -29.65
N ALA A 191 -0.94 -2.72 -29.12
CA ALA A 191 -0.22 -3.81 -29.79
C ALA A 191 -1.05 -5.09 -29.90
N LEU A 192 -1.85 -5.43 -28.86
CA LEU A 192 -2.78 -6.55 -28.91
C LEU A 192 -3.91 -6.33 -29.92
N LYS A 193 -4.46 -5.11 -29.96
CA LYS A 193 -5.49 -4.75 -30.95
C LYS A 193 -4.96 -4.87 -32.38
N GLN A 194 -3.75 -4.38 -32.65
CA GLN A 194 -3.14 -4.49 -33.98
C GLN A 194 -2.98 -5.94 -34.44
N ARG A 195 -2.57 -6.83 -33.53
CA ARG A 195 -2.45 -8.27 -33.84
C ARG A 195 -3.79 -8.92 -34.17
N MET A 196 -4.85 -8.56 -33.44
CA MET A 196 -6.21 -9.04 -33.74
C MET A 196 -6.72 -8.51 -35.08
N ASP A 197 -6.51 -7.21 -35.38
CA ASP A 197 -6.91 -6.61 -36.66
C ASP A 197 -6.17 -7.28 -37.84
N GLU A 198 -4.90 -7.66 -37.67
CA GLU A 198 -4.12 -8.41 -38.66
C GLU A 198 -4.64 -9.86 -38.86
N GLU A 199 -4.91 -10.59 -37.77
CA GLU A 199 -5.47 -11.95 -37.82
C GLU A 199 -6.88 -11.97 -38.46
N ASP A 200 -7.71 -10.96 -38.19
CA ASP A 200 -9.03 -10.81 -38.81
C ASP A 200 -8.93 -10.56 -40.32
N ILE A 201 -7.96 -9.75 -40.77
CA ILE A 201 -7.73 -9.50 -42.20
C ILE A 201 -7.27 -10.78 -42.91
N GLU A 202 -6.34 -11.54 -42.31
CA GLU A 202 -5.85 -12.79 -42.89
C GLU A 202 -6.96 -13.87 -42.96
N THR A 203 -7.77 -13.98 -41.90
CA THR A 203 -8.90 -14.92 -41.85
C THR A 203 -9.94 -14.58 -42.92
N ASN A 204 -10.26 -13.30 -43.09
CA ASN A 204 -11.23 -12.84 -44.08
C ASN A 204 -10.71 -13.04 -45.52
N ARG A 205 -9.40 -12.82 -45.76
CA ARG A 205 -8.75 -13.07 -47.05
C ARG A 205 -8.73 -14.56 -47.41
N THR A 206 -8.47 -15.42 -46.44
CA THR A 206 -8.44 -16.88 -46.64
C THR A 206 -9.84 -17.43 -46.95
N ASN A 207 -10.87 -16.95 -46.26
CA ASN A 207 -12.25 -17.32 -46.57
C ASN A 207 -12.64 -16.89 -47.99
N ASN A 208 -12.34 -15.66 -48.39
CA ASN A 208 -12.66 -15.16 -49.73
C ASN A 208 -11.89 -15.90 -50.85
N GLY A 209 -10.66 -16.35 -50.57
CA GLY A 209 -9.89 -17.21 -51.46
C GLY A 209 -10.54 -18.59 -51.67
N ASN A 210 -11.08 -19.20 -50.61
CA ASN A 210 -11.78 -20.49 -50.70
C ASN A 210 -13.11 -20.40 -51.45
N TYR A 211 -13.86 -19.31 -51.32
CA TYR A 211 -15.08 -19.11 -52.10
C TYR A 211 -14.77 -19.07 -53.61
N ASN A 212 -13.72 -18.37 -54.04
CA ASN A 212 -13.37 -18.27 -55.46
C ASN A 212 -12.84 -19.59 -56.07
N VAL A 213 -12.34 -20.52 -55.27
CA VAL A 213 -11.86 -21.83 -55.74
C VAL A 213 -12.99 -22.85 -55.88
N GLN A 214 -14.12 -22.68 -55.19
CA GLN A 214 -15.30 -23.56 -55.32
C GLN A 214 -16.25 -23.20 -56.49
N VAL A 215 -16.05 -22.07 -57.18
CA VAL A 215 -16.91 -21.64 -58.31
C VAL A 215 -16.29 -21.90 -59.69
N VAL A 216 -15.28 -22.77 -59.79
CA VAL A 216 -14.68 -23.21 -61.07
C VAL A 216 -14.82 -24.71 -61.24
#